data_AF-A0A936CNQ4-F1
#
_entry.id   AF-A0A936CNQ4-F1
#
_cell.length_a   1.000
_cell.length_b   1.000
_cell.length_c   1.000
_cell.angle_alpha   90.00
_cell.angle_beta   90.00
_cell.angle_gamma   90.00
#
_symmetry.space_group_name_H-M   'P 1'
#
loop_
_entity.id
_entity.type
_entity.pdbx_description
1 polymer ?
#
loop_
_entity_poly.entity_id
_entity_poly.type
_entity_poly.pdbx_seq_one_letter_code
_entity_poly.pdbx_strand_id
1 'polypeptide(L)'
;MSDATDDLSWRVERTCHKAWPSFREEVIGDWVLRFAAGHSRRANSVNPMRAVGGDIGALIDAAEARYAAEHLPTIFRIPTLLPADIEAQLGARGYLPEGETITLHGDLHPMPMRRDPDVIIDRQPTDIWLAAMSDLQGHNAVRRQSYRAILARLDVPTAFLMFRG
;
A
#
# COMPACT_ATOMS: atom_id res chain seq x y z
N MET A 1 -18.17 7.22 21.83
CA MET A 1 -16.70 7.17 21.95
C MET A 1 -16.01 6.57 20.70
N SER A 2 -16.70 6.42 19.55
CA SER A 2 -16.12 5.83 18.33
C SER A 2 -15.46 6.83 17.36
N ASP A 3 -15.70 8.13 17.51
CA ASP A 3 -15.34 9.13 16.47
C ASP A 3 -13.81 9.41 16.36
N ALA A 4 -13.08 9.36 17.48
CA ALA A 4 -11.65 9.69 17.51
C ALA A 4 -10.74 8.53 17.03
N THR A 5 -11.14 7.27 17.29
CA THR A 5 -10.39 6.08 16.89
C THR A 5 -10.59 5.79 15.39
N ASP A 6 -11.78 6.04 14.87
CA ASP A 6 -12.06 5.93 13.43
C ASP A 6 -11.27 7.00 12.64
N ASP A 7 -11.15 8.23 13.17
CA ASP A 7 -10.28 9.26 12.57
C ASP A 7 -8.81 8.81 12.49
N LEU A 8 -8.24 8.31 13.60
CA LEU A 8 -6.85 7.84 13.60
C LEU A 8 -6.65 6.69 12.60
N SER A 9 -7.55 5.71 12.59
CA SER A 9 -7.45 4.55 11.70
C SER A 9 -7.47 4.97 10.23
N TRP A 10 -8.42 5.81 9.82
CA TRP A 10 -8.47 6.32 8.44
C TRP A 10 -7.29 7.23 8.08
N ARG A 11 -6.75 7.98 9.04
CA ARG A 11 -5.51 8.75 8.84
C ARG A 11 -4.31 7.84 8.63
N VAL A 12 -4.20 6.73 9.38
CA VAL A 12 -3.17 5.71 9.16
C VAL A 12 -3.31 5.11 7.77
N GLU A 13 -4.53 4.74 7.37
CA GLU A 13 -4.80 4.18 6.05
C GLU A 13 -4.38 5.12 4.91
N ARG A 14 -4.76 6.40 4.99
CA ARG A 14 -4.34 7.42 4.02
C ARG A 14 -2.82 7.63 4.01
N THR A 15 -2.16 7.53 5.16
CA THR A 15 -0.71 7.68 5.27
C THR A 15 0.00 6.47 4.64
N CYS A 16 -0.47 5.25 4.94
CA CYS A 16 0.02 4.01 4.35
C CYS A 16 -0.21 3.97 2.82
N HIS A 17 -1.33 4.50 2.33
CA HIS A 17 -1.58 4.63 0.89
C HIS A 17 -0.49 5.45 0.20
N LYS A 18 -0.14 6.61 0.77
CA LYS A 18 0.87 7.55 0.23
C LYS A 18 2.31 7.05 0.38
N ALA A 19 2.59 6.27 1.43
CA ALA A 19 3.93 5.75 1.70
C ALA A 19 4.41 4.69 0.68
N TRP A 20 3.51 4.15 -0.14
CA TRP A 20 3.85 3.21 -1.21
C TRP A 20 2.94 3.44 -2.42
N PRO A 21 3.34 4.31 -3.36
CA PRO A 21 2.51 4.68 -4.50
C PRO A 21 2.41 3.55 -5.53
N SER A 22 1.38 3.62 -6.37
CA SER A 22 1.24 2.79 -7.56
C SER A 22 1.64 3.57 -8.82
N PHE A 23 1.70 2.92 -9.99
CA PHE A 23 2.02 3.62 -11.23
C PHE A 23 0.85 4.45 -11.74
N ARG A 24 -0.35 3.96 -11.48
CA ARG A 24 -1.62 4.50 -11.97
C ARG A 24 -2.72 4.16 -10.97
N GLU A 25 -3.57 5.13 -10.68
CA GLU A 25 -4.73 4.97 -9.80
C GLU A 25 -6.00 5.40 -10.53
N GLU A 26 -7.08 4.68 -10.31
CA GLU A 26 -8.42 5.02 -10.81
C GLU A 26 -9.40 5.04 -9.65
N VAL A 27 -10.18 6.12 -9.51
CA VAL A 27 -11.17 6.24 -8.45
C VAL A 27 -12.54 5.80 -8.97
N ILE A 28 -13.21 4.93 -8.22
CA ILE A 28 -14.59 4.50 -8.45
C ILE A 28 -15.37 4.67 -7.14
N GLY A 29 -16.19 5.72 -7.09
CA GLY A 29 -16.88 6.12 -5.86
C GLY A 29 -15.88 6.36 -4.72
N ASP A 30 -16.00 5.57 -3.67
CA ASP A 30 -15.18 5.69 -2.45
C ASP A 30 -14.01 4.72 -2.41
N TRP A 31 -13.71 4.09 -3.55
CA TRP A 31 -12.64 3.13 -3.72
C TRP A 31 -11.63 3.61 -4.76
N VAL A 32 -10.40 3.14 -4.61
CA VAL A 32 -9.31 3.38 -5.56
C VAL A 32 -8.75 2.05 -6.05
N LEU A 33 -8.70 1.87 -7.36
CA LEU A 33 -8.04 0.77 -8.03
C LEU A 33 -6.60 1.21 -8.29
N ARG A 34 -5.64 0.39 -7.86
CA ARG A 34 -4.21 0.72 -7.91
C ARG A 34 -3.50 -0.24 -8.86
N PHE A 35 -2.70 0.28 -9.78
CA PHE A 35 -2.01 -0.51 -10.79
C PHE A 35 -0.51 -0.20 -10.76
N ALA A 36 0.29 -1.23 -10.52
CA ALA A 36 1.74 -1.18 -10.57
C ALA A 36 2.32 -2.46 -11.18
N ALA A 37 1.72 -2.90 -12.30
CA ALA A 37 2.14 -4.04 -13.12
C ALA A 37 2.42 -5.33 -12.31
N GLY A 38 1.60 -5.61 -11.29
CA GLY A 38 1.74 -6.80 -10.44
C GLY A 38 2.98 -6.82 -9.53
N HIS A 39 3.70 -5.69 -9.39
CA HIS A 39 4.92 -5.64 -8.58
C HIS A 39 4.72 -6.06 -7.12
N SER A 40 3.65 -5.58 -6.49
CA SER A 40 3.24 -5.96 -5.14
C SER A 40 1.74 -5.81 -4.95
N ARG A 41 1.13 -6.64 -4.09
CA ARG A 41 -0.30 -6.56 -3.77
C ARG A 41 -0.71 -5.17 -3.24
N ARG A 42 0.16 -4.56 -2.42
CA ARG A 42 -0.09 -3.22 -1.84
C ARG A 42 -0.28 -2.13 -2.91
N ALA A 43 0.44 -2.22 -4.02
CA ALA A 43 0.33 -1.27 -5.14
C ALA A 43 -0.56 -1.80 -6.29
N ASN A 44 -1.13 -3.01 -6.14
CA ASN A 44 -1.98 -3.69 -7.13
C ASN A 44 -3.22 -4.29 -6.43
N SER A 45 -4.06 -3.42 -5.88
CA SER A 45 -5.30 -3.82 -5.21
C SER A 45 -6.34 -2.70 -5.20
N VAL A 46 -7.60 -3.07 -5.08
CA VAL A 46 -8.72 -2.18 -4.82
C VAL A 46 -8.73 -1.83 -3.34
N ASN A 47 -8.70 -0.55 -3.01
CA ASN A 47 -8.57 -0.06 -1.64
C ASN A 47 -9.72 0.91 -1.32
N PRO A 48 -10.32 0.82 -0.12
CA PRO A 48 -11.28 1.83 0.32
C PRO A 48 -10.52 3.11 0.70
N MET A 49 -11.10 4.27 0.38
CA MET A 49 -10.54 5.56 0.75
C MET A 49 -11.14 6.15 2.03
N ARG A 50 -12.29 5.64 2.45
CA ARG A 50 -13.04 6.03 3.65
C ARG A 50 -14.02 4.92 4.04
N ALA A 51 -14.78 5.12 5.11
CA ALA A 51 -15.89 4.24 5.45
C ALA A 51 -16.90 4.20 4.29
N VAL A 52 -17.23 2.99 3.83
CA VAL A 52 -18.17 2.73 2.74
C VAL A 52 -19.26 1.80 3.25
N GLY A 53 -20.44 1.86 2.64
CA GLY A 53 -21.54 0.94 2.94
C GLY A 53 -22.44 0.74 1.73
N GLY A 54 -23.24 -0.32 1.76
CA GLY A 54 -24.17 -0.67 0.69
C GLY A 54 -23.64 -1.75 -0.26
N ASP A 55 -24.35 -1.92 -1.38
CA ASP A 55 -24.05 -2.92 -2.40
C ASP A 55 -22.81 -2.51 -3.22
N ILE A 56 -21.76 -3.33 -3.17
CA ILE A 56 -20.52 -3.12 -3.94
C ILE A 56 -20.46 -3.95 -5.23
N GLY A 57 -21.54 -4.60 -5.64
CA GLY A 57 -21.57 -5.45 -6.84
C GLY A 57 -21.07 -4.73 -8.10
N ALA A 58 -21.53 -3.49 -8.33
CA ALA A 58 -21.08 -2.69 -9.47
C ALA A 58 -19.58 -2.31 -9.40
N LEU A 59 -19.04 -2.12 -8.20
CA LEU A 59 -17.61 -1.90 -8.00
C LEU A 59 -16.83 -3.19 -8.32
N ILE A 60 -17.30 -4.35 -7.87
CA ILE A 60 -16.65 -5.64 -8.13
C ILE A 60 -16.57 -5.86 -9.64
N ASP A 61 -17.68 -5.70 -10.36
CA ASP A 61 -17.74 -5.87 -11.81
C ASP A 61 -16.75 -4.92 -12.53
N ALA A 62 -16.72 -3.65 -12.11
CA ALA A 62 -15.81 -2.67 -12.69
C ALA A 62 -14.33 -3.00 -12.40
N ALA A 63 -14.01 -3.41 -11.17
CA ALA A 63 -12.66 -3.80 -10.80
C ALA A 63 -12.20 -5.02 -11.59
N GLU A 64 -13.00 -6.08 -11.66
CA GLU A 64 -12.68 -7.28 -12.42
C GLU A 64 -12.39 -6.98 -13.89
N ALA A 65 -13.22 -6.15 -14.52
CA ALA A 65 -12.98 -5.73 -15.90
C ALA A 65 -11.65 -4.96 -16.08
N ARG A 66 -11.32 -4.03 -15.16
CA ARG A 66 -10.10 -3.20 -15.25
C ARG A 66 -8.83 -4.02 -15.00
N TYR A 67 -8.82 -4.90 -14.00
CA TYR A 67 -7.68 -5.76 -13.71
C TYR A 67 -7.48 -6.82 -14.79
N ALA A 68 -8.56 -7.43 -15.30
CA ALA A 68 -8.48 -8.39 -16.40
C ALA A 68 -7.90 -7.75 -17.68
N ALA A 69 -8.27 -6.51 -17.99
CA ALA A 69 -7.71 -5.77 -19.13
C ALA A 69 -6.18 -5.56 -19.05
N GLU A 70 -5.62 -5.55 -17.82
CA GLU A 70 -4.18 -5.48 -17.58
C GLU A 70 -3.52 -6.84 -17.32
N HIS A 71 -4.26 -7.95 -17.46
CA HIS A 71 -3.80 -9.31 -17.14
C HIS A 71 -3.32 -9.44 -15.68
N LEU A 72 -3.97 -8.73 -14.77
CA LEU A 72 -3.68 -8.73 -13.33
C LEU A 72 -4.80 -9.42 -12.56
N PRO A 73 -4.48 -10.08 -11.43
CA PRO A 73 -5.52 -10.56 -10.52
C PRO A 73 -6.22 -9.37 -9.84
N THR A 74 -7.54 -9.48 -9.68
CA THR A 74 -8.30 -8.53 -8.86
C THR A 74 -8.12 -8.88 -7.39
N ILE A 75 -7.59 -7.94 -6.61
CA ILE A 75 -7.38 -8.11 -5.17
C ILE A 75 -8.08 -6.96 -4.45
N PHE A 76 -8.89 -7.25 -3.44
CA PHE A 76 -9.51 -6.24 -2.58
C PHE A 76 -8.80 -6.19 -1.23
N ARG A 77 -8.48 -4.99 -0.76
CA ARG A 77 -8.01 -4.77 0.61
C ARG A 77 -9.18 -4.38 1.48
N ILE A 78 -9.52 -5.24 2.44
CA ILE A 78 -10.66 -5.05 3.36
C ILE A 78 -10.13 -4.82 4.78
N PRO A 79 -10.00 -3.55 5.22
CA PRO A 79 -9.71 -3.27 6.62
C PRO A 79 -10.96 -3.53 7.47
N THR A 80 -10.76 -3.86 8.75
CA THR A 80 -11.85 -4.06 9.75
C THR A 80 -12.68 -2.79 10.03
N LEU A 81 -12.30 -1.67 9.42
CA LEU A 81 -13.02 -0.40 9.41
C LEU A 81 -14.24 -0.40 8.47
N LEU A 82 -14.36 -1.42 7.60
CA LEU A 82 -15.49 -1.59 6.71
C LEU A 82 -16.59 -2.44 7.36
N PRO A 83 -17.86 -2.25 6.95
CA PRO A 83 -18.93 -3.16 7.31
C PRO A 83 -18.63 -4.61 6.91
N ALA A 84 -18.98 -5.56 7.79
CA ALA A 84 -18.68 -6.99 7.60
C ALA A 84 -19.44 -7.62 6.40
N ASP A 85 -20.51 -7.00 5.92
CA ASP A 85 -21.24 -7.46 4.74
C ASP A 85 -20.43 -7.33 3.46
N ILE A 86 -19.43 -6.45 3.41
CA ILE A 86 -18.50 -6.33 2.27
C ILE A 86 -17.73 -7.63 2.04
N GLU A 87 -17.21 -8.27 3.10
CA GLU A 87 -16.53 -9.56 2.98
C GLU A 87 -17.47 -10.65 2.51
N ALA A 88 -18.72 -10.65 2.99
CA ALA A 88 -19.73 -11.61 2.55
C ALA A 88 -20.08 -11.43 1.06
N GLN A 89 -20.21 -10.18 0.59
CA GLN A 89 -20.46 -9.88 -0.83
C GLN A 89 -19.29 -10.34 -1.72
N LEU A 90 -18.05 -10.15 -1.29
CA LEU A 90 -16.86 -10.67 -1.99
C LEU A 90 -16.81 -12.20 -1.97
N GLY A 91 -17.09 -12.83 -0.82
CA GLY A 91 -17.15 -14.28 -0.70
C GLY A 91 -18.21 -14.90 -1.62
N ALA A 92 -19.37 -14.26 -1.78
CA ALA A 92 -20.41 -14.68 -2.71
C ALA A 92 -19.97 -14.63 -4.19
N ARG A 93 -18.93 -13.84 -4.51
CA ARG A 93 -18.28 -13.76 -5.83
C ARG A 93 -17.06 -14.69 -5.95
N GLY A 94 -16.75 -15.49 -4.94
CA GLY A 94 -15.67 -16.47 -4.96
C GLY A 94 -14.30 -15.94 -4.51
N TYR A 95 -14.23 -14.72 -3.96
CA TYR A 95 -13.00 -14.23 -3.33
C TYR A 95 -12.72 -15.01 -2.04
N LEU A 96 -11.43 -15.30 -1.80
CA LEU A 96 -10.96 -15.96 -0.60
C LEU A 96 -10.09 -15.01 0.23
N PRO A 97 -10.12 -15.10 1.56
CA PRO A 97 -9.20 -14.35 2.41
C PRO A 97 -7.74 -14.68 2.10
N GLU A 98 -6.92 -13.66 1.94
CA GLU A 98 -5.48 -13.81 1.70
C GLU A 98 -4.70 -12.64 2.31
N GLY A 99 -3.56 -12.91 2.94
CA GLY A 99 -2.62 -11.86 3.36
C GLY A 99 -3.14 -10.99 4.51
N GLU A 100 -3.75 -11.62 5.51
CA GLU A 100 -4.17 -10.93 6.74
C GLU A 100 -3.02 -10.12 7.34
N THR A 101 -3.32 -8.90 7.77
CA THR A 101 -2.35 -7.97 8.34
C THR A 101 -2.97 -7.29 9.55
N ILE A 102 -2.19 -7.12 10.61
CA ILE A 102 -2.59 -6.39 11.82
C ILE A 102 -1.88 -5.03 11.83
N THR A 103 -2.65 -3.94 11.92
CA THR A 103 -2.12 -2.59 12.07
C THR A 103 -1.97 -2.27 13.55
N LEU A 104 -0.72 -2.10 13.99
CA LEU A 104 -0.39 -1.68 15.35
C LEU A 104 0.02 -0.20 15.34
N HIS A 105 -0.45 0.56 16.32
CA HIS A 105 -0.07 1.96 16.52
C HIS A 105 0.28 2.20 17.99
N GLY A 106 1.16 3.17 18.22
CA GLY A 106 1.60 3.56 19.55
C GLY A 106 2.23 4.94 19.52
N ASP A 107 2.24 5.60 20.66
CA ASP A 107 2.80 6.94 20.80
C ASP A 107 4.33 6.89 20.69
N LEU A 108 4.88 7.77 19.85
CA LEU A 108 6.31 8.04 19.81
C LEU A 108 6.63 9.14 20.82
N HIS A 109 6.91 8.76 22.06
CA HIS A 109 7.34 9.71 23.07
C HIS A 109 8.69 10.33 22.70
N PRO A 110 8.93 11.62 23.01
CA PRO A 110 10.24 12.22 22.83
C PRO A 110 11.30 11.40 23.57
N MET A 111 12.24 10.85 22.81
CA MET A 111 13.40 10.15 23.34
C MET A 111 14.66 10.90 22.91
N PRO A 112 15.73 10.91 23.73
CA PRO A 112 17.01 11.43 23.30
C PRO A 112 17.53 10.59 22.12
N MET A 113 17.34 11.11 20.91
CA MET A 113 17.83 10.48 19.68
C MET A 113 19.23 11.01 19.38
N ARG A 114 20.18 10.11 19.16
CA ARG A 114 21.52 10.44 18.65
C ARG A 114 21.65 9.90 17.24
N ARG A 115 22.22 10.72 16.34
CA ARG A 115 22.61 10.25 15.02
C ARG A 115 23.74 9.24 15.18
N ASP A 116 23.52 8.03 14.68
CA ASP A 116 24.58 7.04 14.55
C ASP A 116 25.57 7.52 13.46
N PRO A 117 26.86 7.70 13.78
CA PRO A 117 27.86 8.18 12.81
C PRO A 117 28.09 7.20 11.65
N ASP A 118 27.74 5.93 11.80
CA ASP A 118 27.91 4.89 10.79
C ASP A 118 26.68 4.76 9.87
N VAL A 119 25.61 5.50 10.14
CA VAL A 119 24.41 5.54 9.30
C VAL A 119 24.44 6.75 8.36
N ILE A 120 24.48 6.46 7.06
CA ILE A 120 24.24 7.43 5.99
C ILE A 120 22.73 7.57 5.81
N ILE A 121 22.26 8.81 5.76
CA ILE A 121 20.85 9.15 5.55
C ILE A 121 20.77 10.09 4.35
N ASP A 122 20.17 9.62 3.27
CA ASP A 122 19.96 10.39 2.06
C ASP A 122 18.47 10.69 1.85
N ARG A 123 18.18 11.80 1.15
CA ARG A 123 16.80 12.17 0.80
C ARG A 123 16.27 11.44 -0.43
N GLN A 124 17.17 10.84 -1.21
CA GLN A 124 16.88 10.13 -2.46
C GLN A 124 17.61 8.79 -2.45
N PRO A 125 17.06 7.75 -3.10
CA PRO A 125 17.72 6.46 -3.15
C PRO A 125 18.93 6.54 -4.09
N THR A 126 20.12 6.29 -3.57
CA THR A 126 21.34 6.19 -4.39
C THR A 126 21.36 4.88 -5.17
N ASP A 127 22.18 4.77 -6.22
CA ASP A 127 22.29 3.52 -6.98
C ASP A 127 22.88 2.37 -6.14
N ILE A 128 23.80 2.69 -5.21
CA ILE A 128 24.33 1.71 -4.26
C ILE A 128 23.21 1.20 -3.34
N TRP A 129 22.38 2.11 -2.81
CA TRP A 129 21.25 1.73 -1.97
C TRP A 129 20.24 0.86 -2.73
N LEU A 130 19.93 1.20 -3.98
CA LEU A 130 19.01 0.43 -4.83
C LEU A 130 19.56 -0.96 -5.18
N ALA A 131 20.87 -1.07 -5.42
CA ALA A 131 21.54 -2.36 -5.62
C ALA A 131 21.45 -3.22 -4.35
N ALA A 132 21.81 -2.65 -3.19
CA ALA A 132 21.73 -3.36 -1.90
C ALA A 132 20.30 -3.84 -1.59
N MET A 133 19.29 -2.98 -1.80
CA MET A 133 17.88 -3.36 -1.61
C MET A 133 17.42 -4.43 -2.60
N SER A 134 17.87 -4.35 -3.86
CA SER A 134 17.60 -5.39 -4.85
C SER A 134 18.13 -6.73 -4.41
N ASP A 135 19.37 -6.78 -3.93
CA ASP A 135 20.03 -8.01 -3.51
C ASP A 135 19.36 -8.57 -2.26
N LEU A 136 19.06 -7.71 -1.27
CA LEU A 136 18.34 -8.09 -0.05
C LEU A 136 16.95 -8.67 -0.33
N GLN A 137 16.22 -8.11 -1.30
CA GLN A 137 14.86 -8.53 -1.64
C GLN A 137 14.81 -9.59 -2.75
N GLY A 138 15.95 -10.05 -3.26
CA GLY A 138 16.02 -11.04 -4.35
C GLY A 138 15.36 -10.55 -5.64
N HIS A 139 15.47 -9.27 -5.97
CA HIS A 139 14.83 -8.69 -7.14
C HIS A 139 15.53 -9.11 -8.45
N ASN A 140 14.73 -9.64 -9.39
CA ASN A 140 15.13 -9.73 -10.79
C ASN A 140 15.09 -8.35 -11.48
N ALA A 141 15.54 -8.28 -12.73
CA ALA A 141 15.62 -7.01 -13.48
C ALA A 141 14.27 -6.27 -13.57
N VAL A 142 13.18 -6.99 -13.79
CA VAL A 142 11.82 -6.41 -13.86
C VAL A 142 11.41 -5.83 -12.51
N ARG A 143 11.61 -6.58 -11.42
CA ARG A 143 11.30 -6.10 -10.06
C ARG A 143 12.15 -4.90 -9.65
N ARG A 144 13.43 -4.88 -10.02
CA ARG A 144 14.30 -3.71 -9.81
C ARG A 144 13.75 -2.46 -10.49
N GLN A 145 13.34 -2.58 -11.75
CA GLN A 145 12.78 -1.46 -12.50
C GLN A 145 11.49 -0.96 -11.86
N SER A 146 10.57 -1.87 -11.52
CA SER A 146 9.31 -1.51 -10.86
C SER A 146 9.54 -0.87 -9.49
N TYR A 147 10.45 -1.40 -8.69
CA TYR A 147 10.79 -0.85 -7.38
C TYR A 147 11.32 0.58 -7.49
N ARG A 148 12.27 0.82 -8.41
CA ARG A 148 12.78 2.18 -8.70
C ARG A 148 11.66 3.10 -9.17
N ALA A 149 10.77 2.62 -10.03
CA ALA A 149 9.65 3.40 -10.54
C ALA A 149 8.64 3.77 -9.44
N ILE A 150 8.42 2.91 -8.45
CA ILE A 150 7.59 3.24 -7.27
C ILE A 150 8.27 4.31 -6.43
N LEU A 151 9.56 4.15 -6.11
CA LEU A 151 10.29 5.12 -5.28
C LEU A 151 10.34 6.51 -5.93
N ALA A 152 10.49 6.58 -7.25
CA ALA A 152 10.48 7.84 -7.99
C ALA A 152 9.12 8.58 -7.95
N ARG A 153 8.05 7.93 -7.47
CA ARG A 153 6.71 8.51 -7.32
C ARG A 153 6.37 8.90 -5.88
N LEU A 154 7.30 8.73 -4.94
CA LEU A 154 7.07 9.15 -3.55
C LEU A 154 6.98 10.68 -3.49
N ASP A 155 5.82 11.17 -3.07
CA ASP A 155 5.54 12.61 -2.87
C ASP A 155 5.28 12.92 -1.39
N VAL A 156 6.01 12.21 -0.52
CA VAL A 156 5.99 12.38 0.93
C VAL A 156 7.43 12.55 1.43
N PRO A 157 7.67 13.13 2.62
CA PRO A 157 9.01 13.17 3.19
C PRO A 157 9.60 11.76 3.31
N THR A 158 10.74 11.54 2.66
CA THR A 158 11.44 10.24 2.63
C THR A 158 12.88 10.38 3.06
N ALA A 159 13.40 9.31 3.66
CA ALA A 159 14.81 9.14 3.95
C ALA A 159 15.21 7.70 3.62
N PHE A 160 16.41 7.52 3.09
CA PHE A 160 17.00 6.25 2.69
C PHE A 160 18.24 6.02 3.53
N LEU A 161 18.26 4.91 4.27
CA LEU A 161 19.28 4.62 5.26
C LEU A 161 20.19 3.49 4.76
N MET A 162 21.49 3.66 5.01
CA MET A 162 22.52 2.68 4.70
C MET A 162 23.61 2.72 5.77
N PHE A 163 24.15 1.55 6.13
CA PHE A 163 25.35 1.49 6.96
C PHE A 163 26.59 1.77 6.13
N ARG A 164 27.54 2.53 6.70
CA ARG A 164 28.91 2.56 6.19
C ARG A 164 29.49 1.15 6.34
N GLY A 165 29.81 0.53 5.21
CA GLY A 165 30.60 -0.70 5.20
C GLY A 165 32.06 -0.43 5.53
#